data_AF-A0A9E8HNF8-F1
#
_entry.id   AF-A0A9E8HNF8-F1
#
_cell.length_a   1.000
_cell.length_b   1.000
_cell.length_c   1.000
_cell.angle_alpha   90.00
_cell.angle_beta   90.00
_cell.angle_gamma   90.00
#
_symmetry.space_group_name_H-M   'P 1'
#
loop_
_entity.id
_entity.type
_entity.pdbx_description
1 polymer ?
#
loop_
_entity_poly.entity_id
_entity_poly.type
_entity_poly.pdbx_seq_one_letter_code
_entity_poly.pdbx_strand_id
1 'polypeptide(L)'
;MDIDKNTYLSLVRISENYSIDICHSVVMNELKGSNLYAPMIALNAAILKNSTINSSIKRCAIAKLALELINRINTMNFPIDILEKYPLAFSRLAEFLTQEELQSNDYDEDFYLKDSRLVLAASVPCGAQVVDLISNTGWKYVLQQMGSRHFRGFISSFIDMCKSEGWYRIHTEPRYLEEFNQEGWNKCYSGIAALLEKNTHIKGVIGTSWFFDPQLINISPRLGYLQTVPINGGAAMVRNGPGKIHTQRATATSKTRRALYEEGKYKPVCYSIVWPRDKLLDWNKQYLASL
;
A
#
# COMPACT_ATOMS: atom_id res chain seq x y z
N MET A 1 4.66 20.65 6.22
CA MET A 1 5.19 19.78 5.16
C MET A 1 5.56 20.68 3.99
N ASP A 2 6.82 20.67 3.58
CA ASP A 2 7.31 21.52 2.49
C ASP A 2 7.36 20.71 1.19
N ILE A 3 6.47 21.01 0.25
CA ILE A 3 6.51 20.47 -1.11
C ILE A 3 7.34 21.43 -1.97
N ASP A 4 8.17 20.90 -2.86
CA ASP A 4 8.93 21.74 -3.76
C ASP A 4 8.01 22.57 -4.68
N LYS A 5 8.46 23.79 -5.00
CA LYS A 5 7.68 24.77 -5.76
C LYS A 5 7.24 24.22 -7.13
N ASN A 6 8.06 23.42 -7.80
CA ASN A 6 7.76 22.92 -9.12
C ASN A 6 6.64 21.87 -9.08
N THR A 7 6.71 20.93 -8.13
CA THR A 7 5.64 19.96 -7.86
C THR A 7 4.32 20.66 -7.53
N TYR A 8 4.35 21.67 -6.65
CA TYR A 8 3.15 22.45 -6.31
C TYR A 8 2.54 23.13 -7.54
N LEU A 9 3.36 23.83 -8.34
CA LEU A 9 2.90 24.52 -9.54
C LEU A 9 2.35 23.56 -10.60
N SER A 10 2.96 22.37 -10.77
CA SER A 10 2.46 21.33 -11.66
C SER A 10 1.06 20.88 -11.25
N LEU A 11 0.84 20.61 -9.95
CA LEU A 11 -0.48 20.20 -9.44
C LEU A 11 -1.53 21.30 -9.62
N VAL A 12 -1.19 22.56 -9.35
CA VAL A 12 -2.08 23.71 -9.58
C VAL A 12 -2.49 23.78 -11.05
N ARG A 13 -1.52 23.77 -11.97
CA ARG A 13 -1.78 23.81 -13.41
C ARG A 13 -2.69 22.69 -13.88
N ILE A 14 -2.50 21.46 -13.39
CA ILE A 14 -3.38 20.33 -13.71
C ILE A 14 -4.79 20.60 -13.16
N SER A 15 -4.90 21.05 -11.91
CA SER A 15 -6.20 21.26 -11.25
C SER A 15 -7.05 22.35 -11.90
N GLU A 16 -6.43 23.35 -12.53
CA GLU A 16 -7.09 24.50 -13.17
C GLU A 16 -7.55 24.21 -14.60
N ASN A 17 -7.05 23.15 -15.24
CA ASN A 17 -7.39 22.83 -16.63
C ASN A 17 -8.87 22.43 -16.84
N TYR A 18 -9.61 22.11 -15.77
CA TYR A 18 -11.02 21.74 -15.85
C TYR A 18 -11.81 22.33 -14.66
N SER A 19 -12.91 23.03 -14.93
CA SER A 19 -13.84 23.55 -13.92
C SER A 19 -14.62 22.39 -13.27
N ILE A 20 -13.99 21.66 -12.35
CA ILE A 20 -14.63 20.60 -11.57
C ILE A 20 -15.17 21.21 -10.28
N ASP A 21 -16.29 21.93 -10.39
CA ASP A 21 -17.10 22.37 -9.24
C ASP A 21 -17.95 21.22 -8.67
N ILE A 22 -18.19 20.18 -9.47
CA ILE A 22 -19.09 19.07 -9.14
C ILE A 22 -18.48 18.09 -8.12
N CYS A 23 -17.17 17.82 -8.16
CA CYS A 23 -16.54 16.91 -7.18
C CYS A 23 -16.31 17.56 -5.82
N HIS A 24 -16.01 18.87 -5.79
CA HIS A 24 -15.65 19.55 -4.54
C HIS A 24 -16.83 19.60 -3.56
N SER A 25 -18.05 19.93 -4.02
CA SER A 25 -19.23 20.02 -3.14
C SER A 25 -19.71 18.67 -2.60
N VAL A 26 -19.68 17.62 -3.41
CA VAL A 26 -20.12 16.26 -3.03
C VAL A 26 -19.11 15.63 -2.06
N VAL A 27 -17.81 15.71 -2.36
CA VAL A 27 -16.75 15.15 -1.51
C VAL A 27 -16.61 15.94 -0.21
N MET A 28 -16.69 17.28 -0.26
CA MET A 28 -16.52 18.13 0.94
C MET A 28 -17.72 18.12 1.89
N ASN A 29 -18.96 17.96 1.39
CA ASN A 29 -20.12 17.84 2.28
C ASN A 29 -20.14 16.52 3.06
N GLU A 30 -19.57 15.44 2.51
CA GLU A 30 -19.42 14.17 3.22
C GLU A 30 -18.18 14.12 4.13
N LEU A 31 -17.17 14.97 3.89
CA LEU A 31 -15.96 15.11 4.71
C LEU A 31 -16.14 15.84 6.04
N LYS A 32 -17.27 16.53 6.27
CA LYS A 32 -17.53 17.27 7.52
C LYS A 32 -17.84 16.36 8.73
N GLY A 33 -18.03 15.06 8.51
CA GLY A 33 -18.11 14.06 9.58
C GLY A 33 -16.74 13.44 9.85
N SER A 34 -16.39 13.22 11.11
CA SER A 34 -15.10 12.70 11.60
C SER A 34 -14.80 11.23 11.23
N ASN A 35 -15.31 10.75 10.09
CA ASN A 35 -15.23 9.37 9.66
C ASN A 35 -14.68 9.31 8.23
N LEU A 36 -13.35 9.10 8.10
CA LEU A 36 -12.61 8.97 6.83
C LEU A 36 -13.19 7.91 5.86
N TYR A 37 -14.08 7.04 6.34
CA TYR A 37 -14.75 6.01 5.56
C TYR A 37 -15.82 6.54 4.58
N ALA A 38 -16.65 7.50 5.00
CA ALA A 38 -17.76 7.98 4.17
C ALA A 38 -17.30 8.73 2.90
N PRO A 39 -16.31 9.64 2.98
CA PRO A 39 -15.78 10.35 1.81
C PRO A 39 -15.12 9.43 0.78
N MET A 40 -14.42 8.39 1.24
CA MET A 40 -13.77 7.41 0.37
C MET A 40 -14.81 6.54 -0.34
N ILE A 41 -15.88 6.13 0.37
CA ILE A 41 -16.99 5.39 -0.21
C ILE A 41 -17.78 6.26 -1.19
N ALA A 42 -18.03 7.54 -0.89
CA ALA A 42 -18.76 8.43 -1.77
C ALA A 42 -17.96 8.88 -2.98
N LEU A 43 -16.65 9.14 -2.83
CA LEU A 43 -15.76 9.35 -3.98
C LEU A 43 -15.76 8.09 -4.86
N ASN A 44 -15.50 6.91 -4.29
CA ASN A 44 -15.54 5.66 -5.05
C ASN A 44 -16.92 5.37 -5.64
N ALA A 45 -18.04 5.64 -4.96
CA ALA A 45 -19.39 5.39 -5.46
C ALA A 45 -19.82 6.39 -6.54
N ALA A 46 -19.40 7.65 -6.45
CA ALA A 46 -19.63 8.66 -7.49
C ALA A 46 -18.82 8.34 -8.76
N ILE A 47 -17.62 7.79 -8.61
CA ILE A 47 -16.72 7.42 -9.71
C ILE A 47 -17.11 6.08 -10.34
N LEU A 48 -17.37 5.04 -9.54
CA LEU A 48 -17.77 3.71 -10.03
C LEU A 48 -19.11 3.74 -10.77
N LYS A 49 -19.99 4.72 -10.48
CA LYS A 49 -21.25 4.91 -11.21
C LYS A 49 -21.07 5.53 -12.60
N ASN A 50 -19.91 6.09 -12.92
CA ASN A 50 -19.65 6.72 -14.22
C ASN A 50 -18.32 6.25 -14.80
N SER A 51 -18.35 5.07 -15.43
CA SER A 51 -17.24 4.52 -16.23
C SER A 51 -16.87 5.36 -17.47
N THR A 52 -17.48 6.54 -17.60
CA THR A 52 -17.32 7.52 -18.68
C THR A 52 -16.55 8.78 -18.24
N ILE A 53 -16.05 8.84 -17.00
CA ILE A 53 -15.19 9.95 -16.56
C ILE A 53 -13.86 9.88 -17.32
N ASN A 54 -13.67 10.84 -18.23
CA ASN A 54 -12.47 11.03 -19.05
C ASN A 54 -11.20 11.05 -18.17
N SER A 55 -10.12 10.41 -18.64
CA SER A 55 -8.77 10.38 -18.04
C SER A 55 -8.33 11.75 -17.50
N SER A 56 -8.59 12.83 -18.26
CA SER A 56 -8.27 14.19 -17.84
C SER A 56 -9.00 14.63 -16.57
N ILE A 57 -10.27 14.27 -16.40
CA ILE A 57 -11.07 14.61 -15.21
C ILE A 57 -10.51 13.87 -13.99
N LYS A 58 -10.14 12.58 -14.14
CA LYS A 58 -9.50 11.80 -13.07
C LYS A 58 -8.20 12.46 -12.60
N ARG A 59 -7.32 12.86 -13.53
CA ARG A 59 -6.06 13.57 -13.24
C ARG A 59 -6.30 14.87 -12.48
N CYS A 60 -7.27 15.67 -12.92
CA CYS A 60 -7.61 16.94 -12.28
C CYS A 60 -8.17 16.74 -10.87
N ALA A 61 -9.03 15.74 -10.68
CA ALA A 61 -9.55 15.39 -9.36
C ALA A 61 -8.43 14.98 -8.40
N ILE A 62 -7.51 14.12 -8.83
CA ILE A 62 -6.35 13.71 -8.02
C ILE A 62 -5.46 14.91 -7.70
N ALA A 63 -5.14 15.77 -8.67
CA ALA A 63 -4.31 16.95 -8.43
C ALA A 63 -4.95 17.92 -7.42
N LYS A 64 -6.26 18.17 -7.54
CA LYS A 64 -7.00 19.04 -6.61
C LYS A 64 -7.02 18.46 -5.19
N LEU A 65 -7.30 17.15 -5.06
CA LEU A 65 -7.27 16.47 -3.76
C LEU A 65 -5.86 16.42 -3.16
N ALA A 66 -4.80 16.29 -3.98
CA ALA A 66 -3.43 16.34 -3.52
C ALA A 66 -3.07 17.70 -2.91
N LEU A 67 -3.54 18.80 -3.49
CA LEU A 67 -3.35 20.14 -2.92
C LEU A 67 -4.07 20.29 -1.56
N GLU A 68 -5.26 19.71 -1.42
CA GLU A 68 -6.00 19.71 -0.15
C GLU A 68 -5.39 18.78 0.91
N LEU A 69 -4.75 17.70 0.49
CA LEU A 69 -4.15 16.70 1.37
C LEU A 69 -3.13 17.33 2.34
N ILE A 70 -2.42 18.38 1.93
CA ILE A 70 -1.46 19.11 2.79
C ILE A 70 -2.14 19.57 4.08
N ASN A 71 -3.33 20.17 3.96
CA ASN A 71 -4.10 20.65 5.09
C ASN A 71 -4.63 19.50 5.95
N ARG A 72 -5.00 18.37 5.32
CA ARG A 72 -5.48 17.17 6.03
C ARG A 72 -4.37 16.48 6.81
N ILE A 73 -3.18 16.32 6.23
CA ILE A 73 -2.04 15.70 6.91
C ILE A 73 -1.61 16.52 8.12
N ASN A 74 -1.65 17.85 8.04
CA ASN A 74 -1.30 18.69 9.19
C ASN A 74 -2.21 18.49 10.41
N THR A 75 -3.44 17.99 10.22
CA THR A 75 -4.33 17.63 11.33
C THR A 75 -4.20 16.17 11.75
N MET A 76 -3.56 15.33 10.93
CA MET A 76 -3.26 13.95 11.23
C MET A 76 -1.93 13.87 11.98
N ASN A 77 -1.95 13.40 13.22
CA ASN A 77 -0.78 13.27 14.10
C ASN A 77 0.15 12.12 13.65
N PHE A 78 0.67 12.15 12.42
CA PHE A 78 1.59 11.13 11.91
C PHE A 78 3.00 11.27 12.50
N PRO A 79 3.78 10.17 12.57
CA PRO A 79 5.21 10.23 12.88
C PRO A 79 5.97 11.08 11.87
N ILE A 80 7.04 11.75 12.31
CA ILE A 80 7.86 12.62 11.46
C ILE A 80 8.45 11.85 10.27
N ASP A 81 8.95 10.64 10.49
CA ASP A 81 9.52 9.77 9.45
C ASP A 81 8.53 9.44 8.31
N ILE A 82 7.22 9.48 8.59
CA ILE A 82 6.17 9.29 7.58
C ILE A 82 5.92 10.61 6.85
N LEU A 83 5.86 11.73 7.59
CA LEU A 83 5.69 13.07 7.02
C LEU A 83 6.82 13.41 6.03
N GLU A 84 8.05 13.03 6.34
CA GLU A 84 9.22 13.25 5.48
C GLU A 84 9.17 12.50 4.15
N LYS A 85 8.30 11.49 4.00
CA LYS A 85 8.16 10.71 2.76
C LYS A 85 7.17 11.32 1.77
N TYR A 86 6.30 12.20 2.22
CA TYR A 86 5.30 12.81 1.37
C TYR A 86 5.85 13.73 0.27
N PRO A 87 6.89 14.55 0.47
CA PRO A 87 7.45 15.38 -0.59
C PRO A 87 7.84 14.55 -1.83
N LEU A 88 8.61 13.48 -1.65
CA LEU A 88 9.00 12.59 -2.76
C LEU A 88 7.78 11.87 -3.38
N ALA A 89 6.83 11.43 -2.55
CA ALA A 89 5.59 10.83 -3.05
C ALA A 89 4.78 11.79 -3.93
N PHE A 90 4.74 13.08 -3.55
CA PHE A 90 4.07 14.13 -4.31
C PHE A 90 4.79 14.46 -5.60
N SER A 91 6.13 14.54 -5.59
CA SER A 91 6.91 14.76 -6.81
C SER A 91 6.66 13.63 -7.83
N ARG A 92 6.71 12.36 -7.38
CA ARG A 92 6.40 11.19 -8.22
C ARG A 92 4.96 11.22 -8.75
N LEU A 93 3.99 11.65 -7.93
CA LEU A 93 2.60 11.80 -8.35
C LEU A 93 2.45 12.90 -9.41
N ALA A 94 3.01 14.08 -9.16
CA ALA A 94 2.93 15.21 -10.09
C ALA A 94 3.58 14.86 -11.43
N GLU A 95 4.77 14.24 -11.41
CA GLU A 95 5.44 13.75 -12.62
C GLU A 95 4.51 12.82 -13.40
N PHE A 96 3.96 11.78 -12.76
CA PHE A 96 3.02 10.85 -13.38
C PHE A 96 1.77 11.52 -13.97
N LEU A 97 1.24 12.54 -13.30
CA LEU A 97 0.08 13.29 -13.79
C LEU A 97 0.43 14.16 -15.01
N THR A 98 1.67 14.67 -15.08
CA THR A 98 2.16 15.55 -16.15
C THR A 98 2.78 14.84 -17.35
N GLN A 99 3.11 13.55 -17.27
CA GLN A 99 3.73 12.82 -18.37
C GLN A 99 2.85 12.79 -19.63
N GLU A 100 3.31 13.44 -20.70
CA GLU A 100 2.58 13.65 -21.96
C GLU A 100 2.16 12.33 -22.64
N GLU A 101 3.02 11.31 -22.61
CA GLU A 101 2.76 9.97 -23.16
C GLU A 101 1.60 9.25 -22.46
N LEU A 102 1.27 9.65 -21.23
CA LEU A 102 0.16 9.11 -20.44
C LEU A 102 -1.09 9.99 -20.49
N GLN A 103 -1.00 11.23 -20.96
CA GLN A 103 -2.13 12.14 -21.08
C GLN A 103 -3.08 11.77 -22.24
N SER A 104 -2.57 11.10 -23.27
CA SER A 104 -3.37 10.55 -24.38
C SER A 104 -3.96 9.16 -24.08
N ASN A 105 -3.50 8.52 -23.00
CA ASN A 105 -3.93 7.19 -22.58
C ASN A 105 -4.94 7.25 -21.42
N ASP A 106 -5.74 6.20 -21.30
CA ASP A 106 -6.63 6.03 -20.15
C ASP A 106 -5.82 5.97 -18.85
N TYR A 107 -6.31 6.67 -17.83
CA TYR A 107 -5.76 6.59 -16.48
C TYR A 107 -6.02 5.19 -15.94
N ASP A 108 -4.97 4.37 -15.91
CA ASP A 108 -5.00 3.00 -15.39
C ASP A 108 -5.67 2.94 -14.01
N GLU A 109 -6.59 1.99 -13.86
CA GLU A 109 -7.44 1.87 -12.67
C GLU A 109 -6.64 1.51 -11.41
N ASP A 110 -5.56 0.74 -11.51
CA ASP A 110 -4.74 0.38 -10.34
C ASP A 110 -3.97 1.61 -9.83
N PHE A 111 -3.41 2.42 -10.73
CA PHE A 111 -2.80 3.69 -10.37
C PHE A 111 -3.83 4.68 -9.80
N TYR A 112 -5.00 4.80 -10.44
CA TYR A 112 -6.04 5.70 -9.98
C TYR A 112 -6.53 5.38 -8.56
N LEU A 113 -6.72 4.10 -8.25
CA LEU A 113 -7.11 3.66 -6.91
C LEU A 113 -6.03 3.97 -5.87
N LYS A 114 -4.75 3.74 -6.19
CA LYS A 114 -3.64 4.05 -5.27
C LYS A 114 -3.51 5.55 -5.04
N ASP A 115 -3.60 6.34 -6.10
CA ASP A 115 -3.51 7.80 -6.03
C ASP A 115 -4.68 8.38 -5.25
N SER A 116 -5.89 7.87 -5.47
CA SER A 116 -7.09 8.24 -4.71
C SER A 116 -6.90 7.98 -3.22
N ARG A 117 -6.36 6.81 -2.85
CA ARG A 117 -6.10 6.48 -1.44
C ARG A 117 -5.01 7.36 -0.83
N LEU A 118 -3.97 7.67 -1.58
CA LEU A 118 -2.92 8.59 -1.14
C LEU A 118 -3.50 9.98 -0.88
N VAL A 119 -4.17 10.60 -1.85
CA VAL A 119 -4.71 11.97 -1.72
C VAL A 119 -5.85 12.11 -0.72
N LEU A 120 -6.49 11.00 -0.34
CA LEU A 120 -7.45 10.95 0.76
C LEU A 120 -6.83 10.64 2.13
N ALA A 121 -5.51 10.48 2.21
CA ALA A 121 -4.79 10.01 3.41
C ALA A 121 -5.30 8.65 3.94
N ALA A 122 -5.93 7.84 3.08
CA ALA A 122 -6.29 6.46 3.38
C ALA A 122 -5.08 5.53 3.34
N SER A 123 -4.05 5.94 2.60
CA SER A 123 -2.75 5.30 2.53
C SER A 123 -1.64 6.34 2.70
N VAL A 124 -0.53 5.92 3.29
CA VAL A 124 0.63 6.77 3.54
C VAL A 124 1.88 6.19 2.85
N PRO A 125 2.76 7.04 2.30
CA PRO A 125 4.04 6.57 1.78
C PRO A 125 4.92 6.10 2.95
N CYS A 126 5.50 4.90 2.84
CA CYS A 126 6.33 4.32 3.89
C CYS A 126 7.64 3.76 3.34
N GLY A 127 8.18 4.35 2.27
CA GLY A 127 9.42 3.93 1.61
C GLY A 127 9.17 2.82 0.61
N ALA A 128 9.75 1.63 0.82
CA ALA A 128 9.62 0.51 -0.11
C ALA A 128 8.17 0.05 -0.38
N GLN A 129 7.23 0.38 0.50
CA GLN A 129 5.79 0.10 0.36
C GLN A 129 4.96 1.34 0.71
N VAL A 130 3.72 1.33 0.23
CA VAL A 130 2.65 2.20 0.69
C VAL A 130 1.85 1.44 1.76
N VAL A 131 1.43 2.12 2.82
CA VAL A 131 0.71 1.54 3.95
C VAL A 131 -0.72 2.03 3.94
N ASP A 132 -1.66 1.13 3.74
CA ASP A 132 -3.09 1.36 3.94
C ASP A 132 -3.40 1.42 5.43
N LEU A 133 -3.93 2.56 5.88
CA LEU A 133 -4.28 2.79 7.28
C LEU A 133 -5.58 2.09 7.69
N ILE A 134 -6.43 1.85 6.70
CA ILE A 134 -7.74 1.23 6.85
C ILE A 134 -7.74 -0.03 5.99
N SER A 135 -7.76 -1.20 6.63
CA SER A 135 -7.96 -2.46 5.94
C SER A 135 -8.93 -3.39 6.69
N ASN A 136 -10.03 -3.73 6.03
CA ASN A 136 -10.94 -4.77 6.51
C ASN A 136 -10.42 -6.12 6.01
N THR A 137 -9.57 -6.77 6.82
CA THR A 137 -9.25 -8.18 6.64
C THR A 137 -10.45 -9.02 7.07
N GLY A 138 -11.40 -9.21 6.16
CA GLY A 138 -12.63 -9.93 6.45
C GLY A 138 -12.41 -11.39 6.88
N TRP A 139 -13.34 -11.88 7.70
CA TRP A 139 -13.51 -13.28 8.16
C TRP A 139 -13.35 -14.38 7.09
N LYS A 140 -13.48 -14.05 5.80
CA LYS A 140 -13.31 -14.98 4.67
C LYS A 140 -11.89 -15.54 4.55
N TYR A 141 -10.87 -14.76 4.92
CA TYR A 141 -9.47 -15.23 4.94
C TYR A 141 -9.24 -16.35 5.98
N VAL A 142 -10.06 -16.39 7.02
CA VAL A 142 -9.94 -17.34 8.12
C VAL A 142 -10.54 -18.70 7.77
N LEU A 143 -11.71 -18.72 7.14
CA LEU A 143 -12.35 -19.96 6.72
C LEU A 143 -11.55 -20.74 5.69
N GLN A 144 -10.79 -20.07 4.82
CA GLN A 144 -9.93 -20.75 3.85
C GLN A 144 -8.77 -21.54 4.50
N GLN A 145 -8.36 -21.17 5.72
CA GLN A 145 -7.14 -21.69 6.35
C GLN A 145 -7.38 -22.72 7.47
N MET A 146 -8.63 -22.90 7.91
CA MET A 146 -9.01 -23.91 8.92
C MET A 146 -8.70 -25.37 8.50
N GLY A 147 -8.39 -25.62 7.22
CA GLY A 147 -7.98 -26.93 6.72
C GLY A 147 -6.47 -27.22 6.77
N SER A 148 -5.62 -26.28 7.19
CA SER A 148 -4.16 -26.45 7.14
C SER A 148 -3.55 -26.79 8.53
N ARG A 149 -2.72 -27.85 8.57
CA ARG A 149 -2.17 -28.46 9.81
C ARG A 149 -1.23 -27.58 10.66
N HIS A 150 -0.92 -26.35 10.25
CA HIS A 150 -0.01 -25.45 10.97
C HIS A 150 -0.69 -24.55 12.02
N PHE A 151 -1.94 -24.86 12.39
CA PHE A 151 -2.86 -23.96 13.07
C PHE A 151 -2.65 -23.82 14.60
N ARG A 152 -2.04 -24.78 15.28
CA ARG A 152 -2.13 -24.90 16.76
C ARG A 152 -1.44 -23.77 17.56
N GLY A 153 -0.47 -23.05 16.99
CA GLY A 153 0.22 -21.93 17.67
C GLY A 153 -0.30 -20.54 17.32
N PHE A 154 -1.26 -20.43 16.40
CA PHE A 154 -1.66 -19.15 15.78
C PHE A 154 -3.13 -18.78 16.02
N ILE A 155 -3.88 -19.62 16.75
CA ILE A 155 -5.33 -19.47 16.95
C ILE A 155 -5.67 -18.12 17.59
N SER A 156 -4.93 -17.66 18.60
CA SER A 156 -5.21 -16.38 19.27
C SER A 156 -5.00 -15.19 18.32
N SER A 157 -3.84 -15.09 17.66
CA SER A 157 -3.56 -14.05 16.66
C SER A 157 -4.56 -14.05 15.50
N PHE A 158 -5.05 -15.23 15.13
CA PHE A 158 -6.02 -15.40 14.04
C PHE A 158 -7.46 -15.03 14.48
N ILE A 159 -7.84 -15.34 15.72
CA ILE A 159 -9.11 -14.87 16.33
C ILE A 159 -9.10 -13.35 16.47
N ASP A 160 -7.98 -12.75 16.83
CA ASP A 160 -7.84 -11.29 16.90
C ASP A 160 -7.89 -10.65 15.51
N MET A 161 -7.34 -11.31 14.49
CA MET A 161 -7.49 -10.92 13.08
C MET A 161 -8.96 -10.91 12.61
N CYS A 162 -9.79 -11.82 13.14
CA CYS A 162 -11.23 -11.88 12.85
C CYS A 162 -12.06 -10.75 13.47
N LYS A 163 -11.56 -10.09 14.53
CA LYS A 163 -12.34 -9.16 15.36
C LYS A 163 -12.00 -7.69 15.12
N SER A 164 -10.99 -7.36 14.33
CA SER A 164 -10.46 -5.99 14.27
C SER A 164 -10.56 -5.34 12.88
N GLU A 165 -11.06 -4.10 12.86
CA GLU A 165 -10.77 -3.06 11.86
C GLU A 165 -9.30 -2.58 11.90
N GLY A 166 -8.39 -3.38 12.47
CA GLY A 166 -7.15 -2.89 13.08
C GLY A 166 -5.87 -3.45 12.46
N TRP A 167 -5.81 -3.73 11.17
CA TRP A 167 -4.55 -4.13 10.52
C TRP A 167 -4.15 -3.14 9.46
N TYR A 168 -2.89 -2.74 9.47
CA TYR A 168 -2.30 -2.07 8.32
C TYR A 168 -2.05 -3.07 7.20
N ARG A 169 -2.13 -2.58 5.97
CA ARG A 169 -1.82 -3.38 4.79
C ARG A 169 -0.74 -2.71 3.96
N ILE A 170 0.28 -3.46 3.58
CA ILE A 170 1.34 -2.96 2.72
C ILE A 170 1.09 -3.32 1.25
N HIS A 171 1.34 -2.33 0.39
CA HIS A 171 1.20 -2.44 -1.05
C HIS A 171 2.47 -1.96 -1.74
N THR A 172 2.86 -2.71 -2.78
CA THR A 172 3.97 -2.30 -3.62
C THR A 172 3.50 -1.27 -4.64
N GLU A 173 4.17 -0.14 -4.63
CA GLU A 173 3.99 0.95 -5.59
C GLU A 173 5.12 0.89 -6.62
N PRO A 174 4.85 0.57 -7.89
CA PRO A 174 5.86 0.51 -8.94
C PRO A 174 6.68 1.80 -9.11
N ARG A 175 6.11 2.96 -8.74
CA ARG A 175 6.83 4.25 -8.75
C ARG A 175 7.89 4.35 -7.66
N TYR A 176 7.93 3.45 -6.68
CA TYR A 176 8.82 3.51 -5.50
C TYR A 176 9.94 2.44 -5.56
N LEU A 177 10.21 1.87 -6.75
CA LEU A 177 11.11 0.72 -6.89
C LEU A 177 12.58 1.02 -6.53
N GLU A 178 13.00 2.29 -6.48
CA GLU A 178 14.32 2.69 -6.00
C GLU A 178 14.58 2.25 -4.56
N GLU A 179 13.52 2.22 -3.74
CA GLU A 179 13.56 1.79 -2.34
C GLU A 179 13.29 0.28 -2.19
N PHE A 180 13.08 -0.45 -3.29
CA PHE A 180 12.76 -1.89 -3.27
C PHE A 180 14.01 -2.76 -3.09
N ASN A 181 14.67 -2.58 -1.95
CA ASN A 181 15.83 -3.34 -1.50
C ASN A 181 15.70 -3.63 0.01
N GLN A 182 16.58 -4.46 0.57
CA GLN A 182 16.48 -4.88 1.97
C GLN A 182 16.45 -3.69 2.94
N GLU A 183 17.29 -2.69 2.73
CA GLU A 183 17.36 -1.53 3.62
C GLU A 183 16.10 -0.66 3.52
N GLY A 184 15.60 -0.43 2.30
CA GLY A 184 14.34 0.30 2.11
C GLY A 184 13.14 -0.42 2.76
N TRP A 185 13.12 -1.76 2.74
CA TRP A 185 12.10 -2.55 3.45
C TRP A 185 12.27 -2.49 4.97
N ASN A 186 13.49 -2.53 5.51
CA ASN A 186 13.72 -2.36 6.94
C ASN A 186 13.25 -0.98 7.42
N LYS A 187 13.61 0.09 6.71
CA LYS A 187 13.11 1.45 6.98
C LYS A 187 11.60 1.54 6.87
N CYS A 188 10.99 0.82 5.92
CA CYS A 188 9.54 0.71 5.80
C CYS A 188 8.92 0.09 7.05
N TYR A 189 9.43 -1.05 7.52
CA TYR A 189 8.94 -1.70 8.74
C TYR A 189 9.16 -0.83 9.98
N SER A 190 10.28 -0.10 10.07
CA SER A 190 10.51 0.89 11.14
C SER A 190 9.48 2.02 11.13
N GLY A 191 9.16 2.58 9.95
CA GLY A 191 8.09 3.57 9.82
C GLY A 191 6.71 3.02 10.23
N ILE A 192 6.43 1.77 9.89
CA ILE A 192 5.21 1.06 10.34
C ILE A 192 5.21 0.89 11.86
N ALA A 193 6.35 0.59 12.48
CA ALA A 193 6.48 0.51 13.93
C ALA A 193 6.09 1.85 14.59
N ALA A 194 6.60 2.97 14.07
CA ALA A 194 6.25 4.30 14.56
C ALA A 194 4.75 4.62 14.40
N LEU A 195 4.13 4.20 13.29
CA LEU A 195 2.67 4.30 13.12
C LEU A 195 1.93 3.46 14.16
N LEU A 196 2.39 2.22 14.41
CA LEU A 196 1.78 1.35 15.40
C LEU A 196 1.87 1.96 16.80
N GLU A 197 3.02 2.49 17.22
CA GLU A 197 3.20 3.13 18.53
C GLU A 197 2.15 4.20 18.81
N LYS A 198 1.85 5.06 17.83
CA LYS A 198 0.78 6.07 17.94
C LYS A 198 -0.63 5.48 17.88
N ASN A 199 -0.82 4.40 17.13
CA ASN A 199 -2.13 3.79 16.90
C ASN A 199 -2.28 2.46 17.65
N THR A 200 -2.49 2.54 18.97
CA THR A 200 -2.51 1.38 19.89
C THR A 200 -3.62 0.37 19.62
N HIS A 201 -4.68 0.78 18.93
CA HIS A 201 -5.78 -0.10 18.52
C HIS A 201 -5.42 -1.01 17.33
N ILE A 202 -4.36 -0.66 16.56
CA ILE A 202 -3.89 -1.45 15.42
C ILE A 202 -3.04 -2.63 15.91
N LYS A 203 -3.37 -3.81 15.40
CA LYS A 203 -2.89 -5.14 15.78
C LYS A 203 -1.66 -5.62 15.02
N GLY A 204 -1.26 -4.92 13.97
CA GLY A 204 -0.04 -5.19 13.22
C GLY A 204 -0.16 -4.85 11.75
N VAL A 205 0.63 -5.53 10.93
CA VAL A 205 0.67 -5.34 9.48
C VAL A 205 0.49 -6.66 8.73
N ILE A 206 -0.18 -6.58 7.58
CA ILE A 206 -0.33 -7.68 6.64
C ILE A 206 0.18 -7.27 5.26
N GLY A 207 1.03 -8.09 4.66
CA GLY A 207 1.37 -8.02 3.25
C GLY A 207 0.91 -9.27 2.52
N THR A 208 0.44 -9.15 1.29
CA THR A 208 0.04 -10.30 0.48
C THR A 208 0.68 -10.22 -0.90
N SER A 209 1.54 -11.17 -1.24
CA SER A 209 2.24 -11.17 -2.53
C SER A 209 2.83 -12.54 -2.89
N TRP A 210 3.15 -12.71 -4.17
CA TRP A 210 4.00 -13.80 -4.63
C TRP A 210 5.45 -13.65 -4.15
N PHE A 211 5.87 -12.45 -3.73
CA PHE A 211 7.18 -12.19 -3.14
C PHE A 211 7.50 -13.06 -1.92
N PHE A 212 6.46 -13.53 -1.23
CA PHE A 212 6.57 -14.33 -0.03
C PHE A 212 6.53 -15.83 -0.34
N ASP A 213 6.59 -16.25 -1.60
CA ASP A 213 6.68 -17.67 -1.96
C ASP A 213 8.00 -18.28 -1.44
N PRO A 214 7.96 -19.30 -0.54
CA PRO A 214 9.17 -19.90 0.01
C PRO A 214 10.16 -20.43 -1.04
N GLN A 215 9.67 -20.80 -2.23
CA GLN A 215 10.53 -21.25 -3.33
C GLN A 215 11.50 -20.16 -3.80
N LEU A 216 11.19 -18.88 -3.56
CA LEU A 216 12.04 -17.75 -3.98
C LEU A 216 13.35 -17.67 -3.23
N ILE A 217 13.46 -18.22 -2.01
CA ILE A 217 14.76 -18.26 -1.30
C ILE A 217 15.81 -18.97 -2.15
N ASN A 218 15.42 -20.03 -2.86
CA ASN A 218 16.33 -20.82 -3.70
C ASN A 218 16.42 -20.27 -5.13
N ILE A 219 15.28 -19.87 -5.71
CA ILE A 219 15.20 -19.47 -7.13
C ILE A 219 15.65 -18.01 -7.35
N SER A 220 15.48 -17.15 -6.35
CA SER A 220 15.87 -15.74 -6.41
C SER A 220 16.37 -15.26 -5.04
N PRO A 221 17.53 -15.78 -4.55
CA PRO A 221 18.01 -15.54 -3.19
C PRO A 221 18.14 -14.05 -2.82
N ARG A 222 18.41 -13.18 -3.81
CA ARG A 222 18.45 -11.72 -3.64
C ARG A 222 17.15 -11.09 -3.15
N LEU A 223 16.02 -11.80 -3.26
CA LEU A 223 14.71 -11.38 -2.74
C LEU A 223 14.37 -12.06 -1.41
N GLY A 224 15.23 -12.93 -0.88
CA GLY A 224 14.97 -13.71 0.33
C GLY A 224 14.67 -12.85 1.55
N TYR A 225 15.23 -11.64 1.61
CA TYR A 225 14.97 -10.67 2.68
C TYR A 225 13.47 -10.34 2.84
N LEU A 226 12.69 -10.43 1.76
CA LEU A 226 11.24 -10.16 1.79
C LEU A 226 10.47 -11.10 2.71
N GLN A 227 10.99 -12.32 2.94
CA GLN A 227 10.42 -13.23 3.94
C GLN A 227 11.30 -13.36 5.19
N THR A 228 12.63 -13.38 5.06
CA THR A 228 13.48 -13.77 6.19
C THR A 228 13.45 -12.73 7.29
N VAL A 229 13.45 -11.43 6.94
CA VAL A 229 13.32 -10.34 7.91
C VAL A 229 12.02 -10.46 8.72
N PRO A 230 10.82 -10.47 8.09
CA PRO A 230 9.58 -10.58 8.86
C PRO A 230 9.48 -11.87 9.64
N ILE A 231 9.86 -13.02 9.07
CA ILE A 231 9.77 -14.32 9.76
C ILE A 231 10.69 -14.38 10.96
N ASN A 232 11.95 -13.94 10.83
CA ASN A 232 12.89 -13.89 11.97
C ASN A 232 12.43 -12.88 13.03
N GLY A 233 11.72 -11.83 12.62
CA GLY A 233 11.08 -10.86 13.50
C GLY A 233 9.75 -11.33 14.11
N GLY A 234 9.36 -12.60 13.93
CA GLY A 234 8.17 -13.19 14.55
C GLY A 234 6.86 -13.04 13.78
N ALA A 235 6.92 -12.65 12.51
CA ALA A 235 5.78 -12.76 11.61
C ALA A 235 5.46 -14.23 11.27
N ALA A 236 4.25 -14.48 10.78
CA ALA A 236 3.88 -15.77 10.22
C ALA A 236 3.49 -15.67 8.75
N MET A 237 3.56 -16.81 8.07
CA MET A 237 3.17 -16.97 6.68
C MET A 237 1.89 -17.77 6.54
N VAL A 238 0.99 -17.27 5.70
CA VAL A 238 -0.30 -17.87 5.39
C VAL A 238 -0.36 -18.12 3.88
N ARG A 239 -0.53 -19.38 3.47
CA ARG A 239 -0.61 -19.74 2.05
C ARG A 239 -1.98 -19.38 1.49
N ASN A 240 -2.05 -18.51 0.48
CA ASN A 240 -3.29 -18.14 -0.20
C ASN A 240 -3.55 -19.00 -1.45
N GLY A 241 -2.50 -19.63 -1.97
CA GLY A 241 -2.60 -20.53 -3.13
C GLY A 241 -2.10 -19.93 -4.43
N PRO A 242 -2.12 -20.71 -5.52
CA PRO A 242 -1.70 -20.26 -6.83
C PRO A 242 -2.75 -19.33 -7.45
N GLY A 243 -2.37 -18.57 -8.48
CA GLY A 243 -3.31 -17.76 -9.25
C GLY A 243 -2.66 -17.16 -10.48
N LYS A 244 -3.43 -16.98 -11.57
CA LYS A 244 -2.92 -16.49 -12.86
C LYS A 244 -2.14 -15.18 -12.71
N ILE A 245 -2.67 -14.24 -11.94
CA ILE A 245 -2.03 -12.93 -11.70
C ILE A 245 -0.70 -13.06 -10.93
N HIS A 246 -0.61 -14.00 -9.98
CA HIS A 246 0.62 -14.24 -9.22
C HIS A 246 1.69 -14.85 -10.11
N THR A 247 1.31 -15.80 -10.97
CA THR A 247 2.20 -16.37 -11.98
C THR A 247 2.70 -15.31 -12.93
N GLN A 248 1.78 -14.53 -13.52
CA GLN A 248 2.12 -13.45 -14.46
C GLN A 248 3.12 -12.47 -13.84
N ARG A 249 2.85 -11.99 -12.62
CA ARG A 249 3.72 -11.03 -11.94
C ARG A 249 5.07 -11.64 -11.53
N ALA A 250 5.10 -12.88 -11.06
CA ALA A 250 6.33 -13.56 -10.68
C ALA A 250 7.29 -13.77 -11.88
N THR A 251 6.76 -14.03 -13.07
CA THR A 251 7.53 -14.32 -14.29
C THR A 251 7.67 -13.12 -15.24
N ALA A 252 7.04 -11.98 -14.94
CA ALA A 252 7.02 -10.79 -15.81
C ALA A 252 8.42 -10.26 -16.13
N THR A 253 9.30 -10.13 -15.14
CA THR A 253 10.60 -9.44 -15.31
C THR A 253 11.82 -10.36 -15.17
N SER A 254 11.66 -11.60 -14.69
CA SER A 254 12.76 -12.53 -14.51
C SER A 254 12.75 -13.64 -15.54
N LYS A 255 13.78 -13.64 -16.42
CA LYS A 255 14.02 -14.71 -17.39
C LYS A 255 14.17 -16.08 -16.70
N THR A 256 14.92 -16.14 -15.60
CA THR A 256 15.14 -17.38 -14.83
C THR A 256 13.84 -17.94 -14.27
N ARG A 257 13.01 -17.12 -13.60
CA ARG A 257 11.73 -17.60 -13.05
C ARG A 257 10.76 -18.01 -14.15
N ARG A 258 10.77 -17.32 -15.29
CA ARG A 258 9.97 -17.68 -16.46
C ARG A 258 10.36 -19.06 -17.01
N ALA A 259 11.65 -19.29 -17.26
CA ALA A 259 12.13 -20.58 -17.75
C ALA A 259 11.77 -21.73 -16.78
N LEU A 260 11.99 -21.54 -15.48
CA LEU A 260 11.62 -22.56 -14.48
C LEU A 260 10.11 -22.82 -14.43
N TYR A 261 9.29 -21.81 -14.66
CA TYR A 261 7.84 -21.97 -14.75
C TYR A 261 7.43 -22.75 -16.01
N GLU A 262 8.00 -22.41 -17.17
CA GLU A 262 7.77 -23.10 -18.45
C GLU A 262 8.22 -24.57 -18.39
N GLU A 263 9.32 -24.86 -17.69
CA GLU A 263 9.79 -26.22 -17.41
C GLU A 263 8.99 -26.95 -16.33
N GLY A 264 8.01 -26.29 -15.70
CA GLY A 264 7.19 -26.87 -14.62
C GLY A 264 7.90 -27.03 -13.26
N LYS A 265 9.15 -26.54 -13.14
CA LYS A 265 10.00 -26.60 -11.94
C LYS A 265 9.72 -25.50 -10.92
N TYR A 266 9.03 -24.44 -11.32
CA TYR A 266 8.58 -23.38 -10.43
C TYR A 266 7.08 -23.15 -10.62
N LYS A 267 6.30 -23.23 -9.55
CA LYS A 267 4.87 -22.91 -9.55
C LYS A 267 4.63 -21.78 -8.55
N PRO A 268 4.53 -20.52 -9.01
CA PRO A 268 4.32 -19.37 -8.14
C PRO A 268 3.08 -19.52 -7.25
N VAL A 269 3.24 -19.24 -5.97
CA VAL A 269 2.16 -19.26 -4.98
C VAL A 269 2.11 -17.94 -4.23
N CYS A 270 0.91 -17.43 -4.00
CA CYS A 270 0.72 -16.26 -3.16
C CYS A 270 0.70 -16.64 -1.69
N TYR A 271 1.42 -15.87 -0.88
CA TYR A 271 1.38 -15.95 0.58
C TYR A 271 1.05 -14.59 1.16
N SER A 272 0.49 -14.60 2.37
CA SER A 272 0.39 -13.44 3.23
C SER A 272 1.43 -13.54 4.34
N ILE A 273 2.14 -12.44 4.59
CA ILE A 273 2.91 -12.24 5.81
C ILE A 273 2.00 -11.50 6.79
N VAL A 274 1.82 -12.06 7.98
CA VAL A 274 1.08 -11.45 9.09
C VAL A 274 2.06 -11.18 10.20
N TRP A 275 2.33 -9.92 10.48
CA TRP A 275 3.29 -9.51 11.51
C TRP A 275 2.55 -8.84 12.67
N PRO A 276 2.36 -9.55 13.80
CA PRO A 276 1.69 -8.99 14.97
C PRO A 276 2.44 -7.78 15.52
N ARG A 277 1.69 -6.81 16.03
CA ARG A 277 2.17 -5.55 16.60
C ARG A 277 3.37 -5.76 17.52
N ASP A 278 3.19 -6.54 18.58
CA ASP A 278 4.22 -6.68 19.63
C ASP A 278 5.52 -7.24 19.06
N LYS A 279 5.42 -8.18 18.12
CA LYS A 279 6.58 -8.78 17.43
C LYS A 279 7.28 -7.78 16.52
N LEU A 280 6.53 -6.97 15.77
CA LEU A 280 7.10 -5.93 14.93
C LEU A 280 7.78 -4.85 15.77
N LEU A 281 7.15 -4.42 16.88
CA LEU A 281 7.73 -3.44 17.79
C LEU A 281 9.01 -3.96 18.46
N ASP A 282 9.02 -5.23 18.89
CA ASP A 282 10.22 -5.84 19.47
C ASP A 282 11.36 -5.98 18.45
N TRP A 283 11.03 -6.39 17.22
CA TRP A 283 11.99 -6.36 16.11
C TRP A 283 12.55 -4.96 15.87
N ASN A 284 11.68 -3.94 15.87
CA ASN A 284 12.12 -2.56 15.59
C ASN A 284 13.09 -2.05 16.65
N LYS A 285 12.86 -2.36 17.93
CA LYS A 285 13.81 -2.02 19.01
C LYS A 285 15.20 -2.62 18.75
N GLN A 286 15.26 -3.86 18.29
CA GLN A 286 16.52 -4.53 17.98
C GLN A 286 17.18 -3.94 16.73
N TYR A 287 16.40 -3.65 15.69
CA TYR A 287 16.88 -3.01 14.47
C TYR A 287 17.49 -1.64 14.76
N LEU A 288 16.80 -0.78 15.50
CA LEU A 288 17.31 0.54 15.88
C LEU A 288 18.56 0.47 16.77
N ALA A 289 18.66 -0.52 17.65
CA ALA A 289 19.85 -0.74 18.45
C ALA A 289 21.08 -1.24 17.65
N SER A 290 20.87 -1.65 16.39
CA SER A 290 21.93 -2.15 15.51
C SER A 290 22.43 -1.14 14.47
N LEU A 291 21.81 0.05 14.40
CA LEU A 291 22.22 1.17 13.55
C LEU A 291 23.33 1.99 14.21
#